data_AF-A0A9E2WVI3-F1
#
_entry.id   AF-A0A9E2WVI3-F1
#
_cell.length_a   1.000
_cell.length_b   1.000
_cell.length_c   1.000
_cell.angle_alpha   90.00
_cell.angle_beta   90.00
_cell.angle_gamma   90.00
#
_symmetry.space_group_name_H-M   'P 1'
#
loop_
_entity.id
_entity.type
_entity.pdbx_description
1 polymer ?
#
loop_
_entity_poly.entity_id
_entity_poly.type
_entity_poly.pdbx_seq_one_letter_code
_entity_poly.pdbx_strand_id
1 'polypeptide(L)' 'MHCHRCQSLMFPIDLRDWGGGPMHESPVAWRCFACGDIVDHLIAMNRNRTENNREEWRKGGARHRVAALGFPR' A
#
# COMPACT_ATOMS: atom_id res chain seq x y z
N MET A 1 -11.64 3.04 -7.26
CA MET A 1 -10.56 2.35 -6.51
C MET A 1 -10.90 0.87 -6.41
N HIS A 2 -9.92 -0.01 -6.57
CA HIS A 2 -10.08 -1.45 -6.40
C HIS A 2 -9.35 -1.91 -5.14
N CYS A 3 -9.90 -2.89 -4.44
CA CYS A 3 -9.26 -3.45 -3.26
C CYS A 3 -7.98 -4.19 -3.63
N HIS A 4 -6.87 -3.91 -2.93
CA HIS A 4 -5.59 -4.58 -3.19
C HIS A 4 -5.63 -6.09 -2.87
N ARG A 5 -6.57 -6.54 -2.03
CA ARG A 5 -6.67 -7.95 -1.62
C ARG A 5 -7.49 -8.79 -2.59
N CYS A 6 -8.64 -8.28 -3.02
CA CYS A 6 -9.61 -9.07 -3.80
C CYS A 6 -9.98 -8.42 -5.14
N GLN A 7 -9.38 -7.28 -5.49
CA GLN A 7 -9.61 -6.53 -6.72
C GLN A 7 -11.06 -6.05 -6.93
N SER A 8 -11.94 -6.24 -5.94
CA SER A 8 -13.33 -5.78 -5.99
C SER A 8 -13.45 -4.25 -5.80
N LEU A 9 -14.62 -3.72 -6.13
CA LEU A 9 -14.95 -2.30 -6.00
C LEU A 9 -14.93 -1.86 -4.53
N MET A 10 -14.47 -0.63 -4.33
CA MET A 10 -14.49 0.03 -3.03
C MET A 10 -15.39 1.26 -3.07
N PHE A 11 -16.11 1.50 -1.98
CA PHE A 11 -17.01 2.64 -1.80
C PHE A 11 -16.52 3.54 -0.67
N PRO A 12 -16.75 4.87 -0.75
CA PRO A 12 -16.32 5.80 0.29
C PRO A 12 -17.10 5.58 1.58
N ILE A 13 -16.44 5.72 2.72
CA ILE A 13 -17.03 5.68 4.06
C ILE A 13 -16.48 6.83 4.91
N ASP A 14 -17.27 7.27 5.89
CA ASP A 14 -16.81 8.19 6.92
C ASP A 14 -16.33 7.39 8.14
N LEU A 15 -15.08 7.62 8.55
CA LEU A 15 -14.49 6.95 9.71
C LEU A 15 -14.82 7.62 11.04
N ARG A 16 -15.52 8.77 11.02
CA ARG A 16 -16.00 9.45 12.24
C ARG A 16 -16.83 8.54 13.15
N ASP A 17 -17.59 7.63 12.55
CA ASP A 17 -18.44 6.69 13.29
C ASP A 17 -17.66 5.53 13.93
N TRP A 18 -16.37 5.38 13.59
CA TRP A 18 -15.54 4.23 13.98
C TRP A 18 -14.49 4.57 15.06
N GLY A 19 -14.29 5.85 15.37
CA GLY A 19 -13.34 6.28 16.38
C GLY A 19 -13.77 7.59 17.04
N GLY A 20 -14.10 7.54 18.33
CA GLY A 20 -14.49 8.70 19.14
C GLY A 20 -13.34 9.66 19.50
N GLY A 21 -12.34 9.79 18.62
CA GLY A 21 -11.22 10.71 18.79
C GLY A 21 -11.48 12.04 18.06
N PRO A 22 -10.95 13.16 18.55
CA PRO A 22 -11.03 14.43 17.85
C PRO A 22 -10.19 14.38 16.57
N MET A 23 -10.77 13.91 15.47
CA MET A 23 -10.16 14.06 14.15
C MET A 23 -10.50 15.43 13.58
N HIS A 24 -9.46 16.26 13.45
CA HIS A 24 -9.56 17.63 12.95
C HIS A 24 -9.89 17.72 11.45
N GLU A 25 -9.72 16.61 10.73
CA GLU A 25 -9.97 16.48 9.29
C GLU A 25 -10.64 15.12 9.07
N SER A 26 -11.75 15.04 8.32
CA SER A 26 -12.39 13.76 8.00
C SER A 26 -11.54 13.05 6.93
N PRO A 27 -10.78 11.99 7.27
CA PRO A 27 -10.04 11.29 6.24
C PRO A 27 -11.04 10.57 5.35
N VAL A 28 -11.08 10.92 4.06
CA VAL A 28 -11.81 10.12 3.09
C VAL A 28 -11.22 8.71 3.14
N ALA A 29 -12.07 7.73 3.45
CA ALA A 29 -11.71 6.33 3.52
C ALA A 29 -12.59 5.52 2.57
N TRP A 30 -12.12 4.35 2.18
CA TRP A 30 -12.81 3.45 1.28
C TRP A 30 -12.92 2.06 1.89
N ARG A 31 -14.09 1.45 1.77
CA ARG A 31 -14.35 0.08 2.18
C ARG A 31 -14.60 -0.81 0.97
N CYS A 32 -14.01 -1.99 0.97
CA CYS A 32 -14.25 -2.98 -0.08
C CYS A 32 -15.63 -3.63 0.07
N PHE A 33 -16.37 -3.72 -1.05
CA PHE A 33 -17.67 -4.39 -1.09
C PHE A 33 -17.59 -5.89 -0.82
N ALA A 34 -16.55 -6.58 -1.31
CA ALA A 34 -16.45 -8.03 -1.19
C ALA A 34 -15.82 -8.52 0.12
N CYS A 35 -14.68 -7.96 0.52
CA CYS A 35 -13.92 -8.46 1.68
C CYS A 35 -13.92 -7.53 2.90
N GLY A 36 -14.53 -6.35 2.78
CA GLY A 36 -14.61 -5.39 3.88
C GLY A 36 -13.31 -4.67 4.24
N ASP A 37 -12.21 -4.88 3.49
CA ASP A 37 -10.95 -4.17 3.70
C ASP A 37 -11.14 -2.65 3.66
N ILE A 38 -10.53 -1.94 4.62
CA ILE A 38 -10.64 -0.49 4.77
C ILE A 38 -9.29 0.15 4.44
N VAL A 39 -9.33 1.17 3.61
CA VAL A 39 -8.16 1.96 3.22
C VAL A 39 -8.49 3.42 3.45
N ASP A 40 -7.75 4.09 4.34
CA ASP A 40 -7.77 5.53 4.46
C ASP A 40 -6.66 6.18 3.60
N HIS A 41 -6.66 7.50 3.54
CA HIS A 41 -5.64 8.25 2.81
C HIS A 41 -4.20 7.98 3.30
N LEU A 42 -4.00 7.71 4.60
CA LEU A 42 -2.68 7.42 5.18
C LEU A 42 -2.18 6.04 4.76
N ILE A 43 -3.06 5.03 4.78
CA ILE A 43 -2.80 3.68 4.29
C ILE A 43 -2.47 3.74 2.80
N ALA A 44 -3.21 4.52 2.01
CA ALA A 44 -2.93 4.73 0.60
C ALA A 44 -1.55 5.37 0.37
N MET A 45 -1.23 6.45 1.09
CA MET A 45 0.08 7.12 1.02
C MET A 45 1.23 6.20 1.41
N ASN A 46 1.08 5.45 2.51
CA ASN A 46 2.09 4.51 2.98
C ASN A 46 2.33 3.36 1.98
N ARG A 47 1.27 2.88 1.31
CA ARG A 47 1.40 1.86 0.25
C ARG A 47 2.16 2.40 -0.96
N ASN A 48 1.82 3.61 -1.43
CA ASN A 48 2.53 4.24 -2.55
C ASN A 48 4.02 4.47 -2.25
N ARG A 49 4.35 4.92 -1.03
CA ARG A 49 5.74 5.06 -0.60
C ARG A 49 6.51 3.74 -0.64
N THR A 50 5.85 2.64 -0.25
CA THR A 50 6.46 1.31 -0.26
C THR A 50 6.70 0.79 -1.67
N GLU A 51 5.79 1.04 -2.61
CA GLU A 51 5.96 0.66 -4.02
C GLU A 51 7.13 1.40 -4.67
N ASN A 52 7.23 2.72 -4.48
CA ASN A 52 8.33 3.52 -5.00
C ASN A 52 9.69 3.05 -4.50
N ASN A 53 9.81 2.73 -3.20
CA ASN A 53 11.04 2.17 -2.66
C ASN A 53 11.38 0.81 -3.30
N ARG A 54 10.40 -0.08 -3.51
CA ARG A 54 10.64 -1.39 -4.16
C ARG A 54 11.16 -1.24 -5.59
N GLU A 55 10.65 -0.27 -6.34
CA GLU A 55 11.18 0.02 -7.68
C GLU A 55 12.63 0.52 -7.65
N GLU A 56 12.97 1.35 -6.68
CA GLU A 56 14.32 1.88 -6.49
C GLU A 56 15.31 0.75 -6.15
N TRP A 57 14.95 -0.16 -5.24
CA TRP A 57 15.75 -1.36 -4.94
C TRP A 57 15.89 -2.29 -6.16
N ARG A 58 14.85 -2.44 -6.99
CA ARG A 58 14.95 -3.24 -8.23
C ARG A 58 15.91 -2.60 -9.24
N LYS A 59 15.89 -1.27 -9.39
CA LYS A 59 16.78 -0.53 -10.30
C LYS A 59 18.23 -0.51 -9.79
N GLY A 60 18.45 -0.38 -8.48
CA GLY A 60 19.78 -0.40 -7.85
C GLY A 60 20.40 -1.79 -7.70
N GLY A 61 19.59 -2.80 -7.38
CA GLY A 61 20.05 -4.18 -7.15
C GLY A 61 20.48 -4.93 -8.42
N ALA A 62 19.96 -4.54 -9.59
CA ALA A 62 20.38 -5.11 -10.87
C ALA A 62 21.79 -4.67 -11.30
N ARG A 63 22.33 -3.58 -10.74
CA ARG A 63 23.67 -3.06 -11.09
C ARG A 63 24.80 -3.61 -10.21
N HIS A 64 24.50 -4.32 -9.12
CA HIS A 64 25.50 -4.79 -8.13
C HIS A 64 25.72 -6.32 -8.10
N ARG A 65 25.22 -7.08 -9.08
CA ARG A 65 25.39 -8.56 -9.15
C ARG A 65 26.35 -9.06 -10.25
N VAL A 66 27.28 -8.23 -10.71
CA VAL A 66 28.44 -8.69 -11.48
C VAL A 66 29.68 -8.66 -10.59
N ALA A 67 29.82 -9.68 -9.73
CA ALA A 67 31.08 -10.23 -9.20
C ALA A 67 30.81 -10.97 -7.88
N ALA A 68 30.43 -12.25 -7.95
CA ALA A 68 30.75 -13.28 -6.94
C ALA A 68 29.95 -14.57 -7.20
N LEU A 69 30.21 -15.22 -8.34
CA LEU A 69 29.97 -16.66 -8.46
C LEU A 69 31.24 -17.28 -9.04
N GLY A 70 32.24 -17.43 -8.17
CA GLY A 70 33.34 -18.36 -8.40
C GLY A 70 32.79 -19.78 -8.29
N PHE A 71 32.85 -20.51 -9.40
CA PHE A 71 32.47 -21.91 -9.50
C PHE A 71 33.42 -22.78 -8.66
N PRO A 72 32.91 -23.74 -7.85
CA PRO A 72 33.76 -24.79 -7.30
C PRO A 72 33.87 -25.92 -8.33
N ARG A 73 35.10 -26.33 -8.63
CA ARG A 73 35.38 -27.68 -9.11
C ARG A 73 36.76 -28.14 -8.65
#